data_AF-A0A166UTR9-F1
#
_entry.id   AF-A0A166UTR9-F1
#
_cell.length_a   1.000
_cell.length_b   1.000
_cell.length_c   1.000
_cell.angle_alpha   90.00
_cell.angle_beta   90.00
_cell.angle_gamma   90.00
#
_symmetry.space_group_name_H-M   'P 1'
#
loop_
_entity.id
_entity.type
_entity.pdbx_description
1 polymer ?
#
loop_
_entity_poly.entity_id
_entity_poly.type
_entity_poly.pdbx_seq_one_letter_code
_entity_poly.pdbx_strand_id
1 'polypeptide(L)'
;MATDAQVAGGHKATLNNPNASEEAKQNSRQVLDNEFNGGDVPKASDNDGEKNPGNVAGGLKATLKNPNVSDEAKQSAQERLDAM
;
A
#
# COMPACT_ATOMS: atom_id res chain seq x y z
N MET A 1 4.32 8.32 14.86
CA MET A 1 5.04 7.06 15.16
C MET A 1 5.02 6.23 13.90
N ALA A 2 6.13 5.61 13.52
CA ALA A 2 6.14 4.70 12.38
C ALA A 2 5.34 3.44 12.74
N THR A 3 4.59 2.89 11.79
CA THR A 3 3.87 1.63 11.99
C THR A 3 4.84 0.46 11.86
N ASP A 4 4.52 -0.67 12.48
CA ASP A 4 5.32 -1.91 12.37
C ASP A 4 5.49 -2.32 10.89
N ALA A 5 4.48 -2.07 10.06
CA ALA A 5 4.55 -2.22 8.61
C ALA A 5 5.62 -1.35 7.94
N GLN A 6 5.76 -0.10 8.36
CA GLN A 6 6.79 0.81 7.86
C GLN A 6 8.19 0.38 8.30
N VAL A 7 8.33 -0.04 9.57
CA VAL A 7 9.63 -0.48 10.11
C VAL A 7 10.09 -1.78 9.45
N ALA A 8 9.22 -2.79 9.36
CA ALA A 8 9.52 -4.03 8.65
C ALA A 8 9.83 -3.79 7.16
N GLY A 9 9.09 -2.87 6.52
CA GLY A 9 9.36 -2.45 5.14
C GLY A 9 10.77 -1.87 4.98
N GLY A 10 11.22 -1.05 5.92
CA GLY A 10 12.57 -0.49 5.95
C GLY A 10 13.65 -1.57 6.05
N HIS A 11 13.50 -2.54 6.95
CA HIS A 11 14.45 -3.65 7.06
C HIS A 11 14.48 -4.53 5.79
N LYS A 12 13.32 -4.75 5.15
CA LYS A 12 13.26 -5.45 3.86
C LYS A 12 13.95 -4.67 2.74
N ALA A 13 13.90 -3.33 2.77
CA ALA A 13 14.64 -2.49 1.84
C ALA A 13 16.15 -2.60 2.06
N THR A 14 16.62 -2.61 3.32
CA THR A 14 18.03 -2.83 3.65
C THR A 14 18.55 -4.16 3.11
N LEU A 15 17.76 -5.24 3.18
CA LEU A 15 18.12 -6.54 2.62
C LEU A 15 18.35 -6.52 1.10
N ASN A 16 17.56 -5.74 0.37
CA ASN A 16 17.66 -5.63 -1.09
C ASN A 16 18.63 -4.55 -1.56
N ASN A 17 19.14 -3.71 -0.66
CA ASN A 17 20.03 -2.62 -1.02
C ASN A 17 21.44 -3.18 -1.33
N PRO A 18 21.94 -3.07 -2.57
CA PRO A 18 23.27 -3.56 -2.93
C PRO A 18 24.40 -2.79 -2.24
N ASN A 19 24.14 -1.56 -1.79
CA ASN A 19 25.11 -0.73 -1.06
C ASN A 19 25.09 -0.96 0.46
N ALA A 20 24.19 -1.82 0.96
CA ALA A 20 24.16 -2.15 2.37
C ALA A 20 25.23 -3.20 2.70
N SER A 21 25.92 -3.01 3.82
CA SER A 21 26.89 -3.96 4.36
C SER A 21 26.21 -5.28 4.75
N GLU A 22 26.96 -6.38 4.70
CA GLU A 22 26.45 -7.71 5.07
C GLU A 22 25.99 -7.76 6.53
N GLU A 23 26.69 -7.09 7.46
CA GLU A 23 26.25 -6.95 8.85
C GLU A 23 24.90 -6.25 8.98
N ALA A 24 24.66 -5.20 8.19
CA ALA A 24 23.40 -4.45 8.22
C ALA A 24 22.23 -5.28 7.68
N LYS A 25 22.49 -6.10 6.65
CA LYS A 25 21.51 -7.06 6.12
C LYS A 25 21.22 -8.16 7.14
N GLN A 26 22.25 -8.74 7.76
CA GLN A 26 22.08 -9.79 8.74
C GLN A 26 21.30 -9.32 9.97
N ASN A 27 21.61 -8.12 10.47
CA ASN A 27 20.86 -7.49 11.56
C ASN A 27 19.39 -7.23 11.15
N SER A 28 19.17 -6.66 9.96
CA SER A 28 17.82 -6.43 9.44
C SER A 28 17.02 -7.73 9.29
N ARG A 29 17.67 -8.82 8.90
CA ARG A 29 17.05 -10.14 8.81
C ARG A 29 16.63 -10.68 10.17
N GLN A 30 17.49 -10.55 11.16
CA GLN A 30 17.23 -11.00 12.53
C GLN A 30 16.10 -10.20 13.17
N VAL A 31 16.06 -8.88 12.96
CA VAL A 31 14.97 -8.02 13.45
C VAL A 31 13.65 -8.41 12.76
N LEU A 32 13.66 -8.66 11.45
CA LEU A 32 12.47 -9.11 10.73
C LEU A 32 11.94 -10.44 11.26
N ASP A 33 12.81 -11.42 11.52
CA ASP A 33 12.43 -12.75 12.02
C ASP A 33 11.90 -12.68 13.45
N ASN A 34 12.64 -12.02 14.34
CA ASN A 34 12.33 -11.99 15.78
C ASN A 34 11.14 -11.08 16.13
N GLU A 35 11.02 -9.92 15.47
CA GLU A 35 10.10 -8.85 15.90
C GLU A 35 8.94 -8.62 14.93
N PHE A 36 9.11 -8.97 13.66
CA PHE A 36 8.14 -8.68 12.59
C PHE A 36 7.63 -9.94 11.88
N ASN A 37 7.70 -11.11 12.54
CA ASN A 37 7.18 -12.38 12.02
C ASN A 37 7.71 -12.73 10.61
N GLY A 38 9.02 -12.53 10.38
CA GLY A 38 9.66 -12.69 9.08
C GLY A 38 9.38 -11.56 8.07
N GLY A 39 8.83 -10.45 8.53
CA GLY A 39 8.32 -9.36 7.69
C GLY A 39 6.88 -9.55 7.22
N ASP A 40 6.16 -10.52 7.79
CA ASP A 40 4.72 -10.69 7.64
C ASP A 40 4.01 -9.94 8.78
N VAL A 41 4.06 -8.61 8.68
CA VAL A 41 3.41 -7.70 9.61
C VAL A 41 2.03 -7.32 9.10
N PRO A 42 1.03 -7.16 9.99
CA PRO A 42 -0.27 -6.64 9.60
C PRO A 42 -0.05 -5.30 8.90
N LYS A 43 -0.57 -5.18 7.67
CA LYS A 43 -0.35 -4.00 6.86
C LYS A 43 -1.00 -2.84 7.59
N ALA A 44 -0.32 -1.70 7.68
CA ALA A 44 -0.95 -0.47 8.13
C ALA A 44 -2.16 -0.05 7.26
N SER A 45 -2.33 -0.69 6.09
CA SER A 45 -3.48 -0.54 5.20
C SER A 45 -4.67 -1.47 5.50
N ASP A 46 -4.55 -2.38 6.48
CA ASP A 46 -5.71 -3.04 7.10
C ASP A 46 -6.35 -2.16 8.18
N ASN A 47 -5.96 -0.88 8.24
CA ASN A 47 -6.91 0.13 8.67
C ASN A 47 -8.04 0.13 7.65
N ASP A 48 -9.09 -0.60 8.01
CA ASP A 48 -10.50 -0.39 7.72
C ASP A 48 -10.98 1.06 8.03
N GLY A 49 -10.07 2.04 7.96
CA GLY A 49 -10.42 3.44 7.83
C GLY A 49 -11.02 3.60 6.45
N GLU A 50 -12.35 3.47 6.40
CA GLU A 50 -13.21 3.79 5.28
C GLU A 50 -12.52 4.81 4.37
N LYS A 51 -12.18 4.37 3.15
CA LYS A 51 -11.53 5.25 2.16
C LYS A 51 -12.34 6.53 2.12
N ASN A 52 -11.68 7.68 2.29
CA ASN A 52 -12.39 8.95 2.33
C ASN A 52 -13.34 9.04 1.12
N PRO A 53 -14.67 9.13 1.33
CA PRO A 53 -15.64 8.98 0.25
C PRO A 53 -15.43 10.05 -0.84
N GLY A 54 -14.95 11.23 -0.47
CA GLY A 54 -14.56 12.29 -1.42
C GLY A 54 -13.41 11.87 -2.34
N ASN A 55 -12.41 11.16 -1.82
CA ASN A 55 -11.31 10.63 -2.64
C ASN A 55 -11.79 9.52 -3.58
N VAL A 56 -12.71 8.66 -3.12
CA VAL A 56 -13.26 7.59 -3.98
C VAL A 56 -14.11 8.20 -5.08
N ALA A 57 -15.04 9.11 -4.75
CA ALA A 57 -15.86 9.83 -5.72
C ALA A 57 -15.00 10.65 -6.71
N GLY A 58 -13.94 11.29 -6.23
CA GLY A 58 -12.96 11.98 -7.06
C GLY A 58 -12.28 11.06 -8.08
N GLY A 59 -11.84 9.87 -7.63
CA GLY A 59 -11.26 8.86 -8.51
C GLY A 59 -12.24 8.33 -9.56
N LEU A 60 -13.48 8.02 -9.16
CA LEU A 60 -14.52 7.59 -10.09
C LEU A 60 -14.82 8.66 -11.15
N LYS A 61 -14.91 9.94 -10.74
CA LYS A 61 -15.09 11.07 -11.66
C LYS A 61 -13.90 11.25 -12.61
N ALA A 62 -12.68 10.97 -12.16
CA ALA A 62 -11.50 10.98 -13.02
C ALA A 62 -11.59 9.88 -14.10
N THR A 63 -12.05 8.68 -13.74
CA THR A 63 -12.31 7.59 -14.69
C THR A 63 -13.31 8.03 -15.75
N LEU A 64 -14.42 8.68 -15.38
CA LEU A 64 -15.42 9.17 -16.34
C LEU A 64 -14.86 10.17 -17.36
N LYS A 65 -13.92 11.02 -16.94
CA LYS A 65 -13.32 12.05 -17.81
C LYS A 65 -12.15 11.53 -18.65
N ASN A 66 -11.59 10.37 -18.32
CA ASN A 66 -10.40 9.88 -18.99
C ASN A 66 -10.76 9.32 -20.39
N PRO A 67 -10.21 9.84 -21.49
CA PRO A 67 -10.46 9.30 -22.82
C PRO A 67 -9.81 7.93 -23.05
N ASN A 68 -8.84 7.53 -22.22
CA ASN A 68 -8.07 6.28 -22.36
C ASN A 68 -8.67 5.09 -21.60
N VAL A 69 -9.83 5.25 -20.97
CA VAL A 69 -10.54 4.13 -20.31
C VAL A 69 -11.68 3.64 -21.19
N SER A 70 -12.00 2.35 -21.08
CA SER A 70 -13.11 1.74 -21.81
C SER A 70 -14.47 2.28 -21.34
N ASP A 71 -15.47 2.19 -22.22
CA ASP A 71 -16.84 2.60 -21.90
C ASP A 71 -17.44 1.77 -20.75
N GLU A 72 -17.15 0.48 -20.67
CA GLU A 72 -17.54 -0.36 -19.52
C GLU A 72 -16.96 0.14 -18.20
N ALA A 73 -15.69 0.56 -18.18
CA ALA A 73 -15.05 1.10 -16.99
C ALA A 73 -15.66 2.44 -16.58
N LYS A 74 -16.07 3.28 -17.55
CA LYS A 74 -16.81 4.51 -17.29
C LYS A 74 -18.19 4.20 -16.72
N GLN A 75 -18.93 3.28 -17.31
CA GLN A 75 -20.27 2.93 -16.87
C GLN A 75 -20.26 2.38 -15.44
N SER A 76 -19.33 1.48 -15.11
CA SER A 76 -19.14 0.98 -13.75
C SER A 76 -18.72 2.09 -12.78
N ALA A 77 -17.85 3.01 -13.20
CA ALA A 77 -17.48 4.15 -12.36
C ALA A 77 -18.65 5.10 -12.10
N GLN A 78 -19.55 5.28 -13.07
CA GLN A 78 -20.76 6.07 -12.93
C GLN A 78 -21.75 5.42 -11.96
N GLU A 79 -22.03 4.13 -12.13
CA GLU A 79 -22.94 3.38 -11.24
C GLU A 79 -22.47 3.41 -9.79
N ARG A 80 -21.16 3.24 -9.58
CA ARG A 80 -20.56 3.34 -8.24
C ARG A 80 -20.55 4.75 -7.66
N LEU A 81 -20.58 5.78 -8.50
CA LEU A 81 -20.67 7.18 -8.07
C LEU A 81 -22.12 7.54 -7.68
N ASP A 82 -23.09 6.95 -8.37
CA ASP A 82 -24.53 7.11 -8.08
C ASP A 82 -24.95 6.36 -6.80
N ALA A 83 -24.33 5.20 -6.54
CA ALA A 83 -24.57 4.37 -5.36
C ALA A 83 -23.79 4.80 -4.10
N MET A 84 -23.04 5.90 -4.14
CA MET A 84 -22.31 6.49 -3.00
C MET A 84 -23.18 7.48 -2.24
#